data_AF-A0A0D2KI72-F1
#
_entry.id   AF-A0A0D2KI72-F1
#
_cell.length_a   1.000
_cell.length_b   1.000
_cell.length_c   1.000
_cell.angle_alpha   90.00
_cell.angle_beta   90.00
_cell.angle_gamma   90.00
#
_symmetry.space_group_name_H-M   'P 1'
#
loop_
_entity.id
_entity.type
_entity.pdbx_description
1 polymer ?
#
loop_
_entity_poly.entity_id
_entity_poly.type
_entity_poly.pdbx_seq_one_letter_code
_entity_poly.pdbx_strand_id
1 'polypeptide(L)'
;MITALNDTNFPYLRSLRLEFYTPGDIPLHRSPLLRARNLTDLILTDCDLNIAHTIVVWANLTTLKFSRSLWEDWISNENGTVWIYEILQRTTRLVHCDIEVPHEFELPIGEISLPLLETLSMNHGFQYLLPSILLEHINAPALRRFVSRNPDDHPGHLPALFARSQNLKELYLACASPKQLQEDLRTCTSLETLRIFAIAESQSLTEHAPLLQAFTSHSELEPLCPNLISFRCWSPLAISVEVVRKLYGRNEAYDAGHGWKDLTIESMDDDAQEEIGRLSLGIPTLDGIPDVDDPDTW
;
A
#
# COMPACT_ATOMS: atom_id res chain seq x y z
N MET A 1 31.13 15.05 3.84
CA MET A 1 31.24 15.80 2.57
C MET A 1 29.90 16.42 2.13
N ILE A 2 28.75 15.75 2.30
CA ILE A 2 27.41 16.32 2.05
C ILE A 2 27.01 17.43 3.02
N THR A 3 27.40 17.35 4.29
CA THR A 3 27.06 18.34 5.34
C THR A 3 27.64 19.74 5.11
N ALA A 4 28.62 19.89 4.21
CA ALA A 4 29.22 21.17 3.83
C ALA A 4 28.53 21.84 2.64
N LEU A 5 27.61 21.13 1.96
CA LEU A 5 26.88 21.63 0.80
C LEU A 5 25.71 22.49 1.27
N ASN A 6 25.61 23.71 0.72
CA ASN A 6 24.59 24.67 1.11
C ASN A 6 23.48 24.80 0.06
N ASP A 7 22.28 25.22 0.48
CA ASP A 7 21.15 25.48 -0.41
C ASP A 7 21.49 26.52 -1.50
N THR A 8 22.30 27.53 -1.13
CA THR A 8 22.85 28.55 -2.03
C THR A 8 23.74 27.97 -3.12
N ASN A 9 24.36 26.81 -2.91
CA ASN A 9 25.14 26.13 -3.95
C ASN A 9 24.24 25.44 -4.98
N PHE A 10 22.98 25.14 -4.62
CA PHE A 10 22.02 24.44 -5.46
C PHE A 10 20.65 25.14 -5.42
N PRO A 11 20.55 26.38 -5.91
CA PRO A 11 19.32 27.17 -5.81
C PRO A 11 18.13 26.55 -6.56
N TYR A 12 18.37 25.62 -7.47
CA TYR A 12 17.36 24.91 -8.26
C TYR A 12 17.20 23.44 -7.86
N LEU A 13 17.72 23.02 -6.70
CA LEU A 13 17.57 21.64 -6.24
C LEU A 13 16.09 21.31 -6.04
N ARG A 14 15.58 20.36 -6.83
CA ARG A 14 14.19 19.87 -6.78
C ARG A 14 14.06 18.48 -6.20
N SER A 15 15.03 17.61 -6.50
CA SER A 15 15.04 16.23 -6.04
C SER A 15 16.33 15.95 -5.30
N LEU A 16 16.22 15.33 -4.12
CA LEU A 16 17.33 14.85 -3.34
C LEU A 16 17.11 13.37 -3.03
N ARG A 17 17.98 12.53 -3.59
CA ARG A 17 18.04 11.10 -3.28
C ARG A 17 19.33 10.80 -2.55
N LEU A 18 19.21 10.22 -1.37
CA LEU A 18 20.34 9.79 -0.55
C LEU A 18 20.13 8.33 -0.18
N GLU A 19 21.13 7.52 -0.47
CA GLU A 19 21.13 6.08 -0.27
C GLU A 19 22.47 5.72 0.37
N PHE A 20 22.40 5.08 1.53
CA PHE A 20 23.58 4.65 2.28
C PHE A 20 23.63 3.13 2.32
N TYR A 21 24.83 2.58 2.44
CA TYR A 21 25.01 1.14 2.60
C TYR A 21 24.94 0.70 4.06
N THR A 22 25.15 1.64 4.98
CA THR A 22 25.20 1.42 6.42
C THR A 22 24.44 2.54 7.14
N PRO A 23 23.47 2.21 8.00
CA PRO A 23 22.75 3.19 8.81
C PRO A 23 23.72 4.04 9.65
N GLY A 24 23.39 5.33 9.83
CA GLY A 24 24.12 6.21 10.76
C GLY A 24 25.40 6.86 10.23
N ASP A 25 25.84 6.59 9.00
CA ASP A 25 27.11 7.12 8.46
C ASP A 25 27.15 8.65 8.33
N ILE A 26 26.00 9.31 8.14
CA ILE A 26 25.93 10.76 7.97
C ILE A 26 24.75 11.35 8.76
N PRO A 27 24.99 12.23 9.75
CA PRO A 27 23.94 12.98 10.42
C PRO A 27 23.35 14.03 9.46
N LEU A 28 22.38 13.59 8.64
CA LEU A 28 21.73 14.43 7.64
C LEU A 28 20.87 15.53 8.25
N HIS A 29 20.48 15.39 9.52
CA HIS A 29 19.58 16.33 10.19
C HIS A 29 20.11 17.77 10.22
N ARG A 30 21.42 17.97 10.04
CA ARG A 30 22.08 19.29 9.99
C ARG A 30 22.42 19.76 8.58
N SER A 31 22.16 18.94 7.56
CA SER A 31 22.51 19.26 6.18
C SER A 31 21.70 20.47 5.69
N PRO A 32 22.35 21.58 5.32
CA PRO A 32 21.63 22.73 4.79
C PRO A 32 20.92 22.44 3.45
N LEU A 33 21.30 21.38 2.74
CA LEU A 33 20.60 20.92 1.52
C LEU A 33 19.13 20.59 1.77
N LEU A 34 18.78 20.13 2.97
CA LEU A 34 17.39 19.87 3.34
C LEU A 34 16.54 21.14 3.42
N ARG A 35 17.19 22.32 3.52
CA ARG A 35 16.54 23.65 3.51
C ARG A 35 16.31 24.19 2.10
N ALA A 36 16.71 23.48 1.06
CA ALA A 36 16.56 23.94 -0.31
C ALA A 36 15.08 24.27 -0.61
N ARG A 37 14.82 25.53 -0.94
CA ARG A 37 13.45 26.07 -1.09
C ARG A 37 12.64 25.39 -2.19
N ASN A 38 13.32 24.88 -3.21
CA ASN A 38 12.71 24.26 -4.38
C ASN A 38 12.64 22.73 -4.28
N LEU A 39 13.05 22.15 -3.14
CA LEU A 39 13.01 20.71 -2.93
C LEU A 39 11.55 20.23 -2.87
N THR A 40 11.19 19.37 -3.80
CA THR A 40 9.87 18.75 -3.97
C THR A 40 9.92 17.24 -3.77
N ASP A 41 11.05 16.60 -4.07
CA ASP A 41 11.21 15.15 -4.02
C ASP A 41 12.33 14.79 -3.05
N LEU A 42 11.98 14.02 -2.01
CA LEU A 42 12.93 13.58 -0.99
C LEU A 42 12.87 12.06 -0.86
N ILE A 43 13.98 11.40 -1.23
CA ILE A 43 14.13 9.94 -1.15
C ILE A 43 15.31 9.67 -0.24
N LEU A 44 15.05 9.08 0.92
CA LEU A 44 16.06 8.71 1.90
C LEU A 44 16.00 7.21 2.14
N THR A 45 17.13 6.55 1.91
CA THR A 45 17.31 5.11 2.09
C THR A 45 18.49 4.87 3.03
N ASP A 46 18.30 4.03 4.05
CA ASP A 46 19.32 3.74 5.09
C ASP A 46 19.87 5.01 5.79
N CYS A 47 19.03 6.04 5.93
CA CYS A 47 19.42 7.33 6.52
C CYS A 47 18.92 7.46 7.96
N ASP A 48 19.79 7.60 8.97
CA ASP A 48 19.30 7.88 10.34
C ASP A 48 18.54 9.22 10.38
N LEU A 49 17.21 9.08 10.51
CA LEU A 49 16.28 10.16 10.58
C LEU A 49 15.80 10.38 12.04
N ASN A 50 16.69 10.78 12.96
CA ASN A 50 16.29 11.36 14.24
C ASN A 50 15.68 12.80 14.08
N ILE A 51 14.55 12.91 13.36
CA ILE A 51 14.30 14.00 12.38
C ILE A 51 13.03 14.83 12.56
N ALA A 52 12.23 14.63 13.60
CA ALA A 52 11.12 15.55 13.92
C ALA A 52 11.55 17.04 14.00
N HIS A 53 12.84 17.29 14.31
CA HIS A 53 13.46 18.61 14.40
C HIS A 53 14.35 19.01 13.20
N THR A 54 14.25 18.31 12.08
CA THR A 54 15.02 18.72 10.89
C THR A 54 14.48 19.96 10.23
N ILE A 55 15.41 20.72 9.68
CA ILE A 55 15.10 21.89 8.89
C ILE A 55 14.83 21.48 7.44
N VAL A 56 13.80 20.66 7.24
CA VAL A 56 13.21 20.40 5.93
C VAL A 56 12.00 21.31 5.77
N VAL A 57 11.82 21.90 4.58
CA VAL A 57 10.59 22.62 4.25
C VAL A 57 9.53 21.60 3.81
N TRP A 58 9.04 20.83 4.78
CA TRP A 58 8.11 19.71 4.59
C TRP A 58 6.89 20.06 3.73
N ALA A 59 6.35 21.27 3.89
CA ALA A 59 5.19 21.76 3.16
C ALA A 59 5.39 21.87 1.63
N ASN A 60 6.63 21.84 1.14
CA ASN A 60 6.92 21.91 -0.30
C ASN A 60 7.03 20.54 -0.97
N LEU A 61 7.13 19.45 -0.20
CA LEU A 61 7.33 18.12 -0.74
C LEU A 61 6.07 17.61 -1.43
N THR A 62 6.25 17.08 -2.64
CA THR A 62 5.26 16.33 -3.43
C THR A 62 5.54 14.83 -3.40
N THR A 63 6.81 14.45 -3.23
CA THR A 63 7.23 13.05 -3.15
C THR A 63 8.07 12.84 -1.90
N LEU A 64 7.70 11.84 -1.10
CA LEU A 64 8.45 11.42 0.07
C LEU A 64 8.65 9.90 0.02
N LYS A 65 9.91 9.46 0.10
CA LYS A 65 10.24 8.05 0.24
C LYS A 65 11.23 7.82 1.38
N PHE A 66 10.85 7.01 2.35
CA PHE A 66 11.68 6.54 3.46
C PHE A 66 11.72 5.02 3.51
N SER A 67 12.88 4.44 3.24
CA SER A 67 13.09 3.00 3.26
C SER A 67 14.32 2.64 4.08
N ARG A 68 14.25 1.60 4.91
CA ARG A 68 15.37 1.03 5.69
C ARG A 68 16.15 2.02 6.57
N SER A 69 15.59 3.19 6.80
CA SER A 69 16.32 4.38 7.29
C SER A 69 16.55 4.42 8.81
N LEU A 70 16.38 3.30 9.50
CA LEU A 70 15.67 3.36 10.77
C LEU A 70 15.96 2.17 11.71
N TRP A 71 17.06 1.46 11.51
CA TRP A 71 17.13 0.07 11.94
C TRP A 71 17.68 -0.20 13.36
N GLU A 72 18.27 0.77 14.06
CA GLU A 72 19.03 0.42 15.29
C GLU A 72 18.55 1.09 16.58
N ASP A 73 18.03 2.32 16.56
CA ASP A 73 17.66 3.01 17.81
C ASP A 73 16.22 2.74 18.30
N TRP A 74 15.37 2.16 17.46
CA TRP A 74 13.93 1.97 17.72
C TRP A 74 13.59 0.96 18.80
N ILE A 75 14.43 -0.06 18.96
CA ILE A 75 14.23 -1.07 20.00
C ILE A 75 14.34 -0.43 21.39
N SER A 76 14.93 0.77 21.49
CA SER A 76 15.17 1.45 22.77
C SER A 76 14.48 2.81 22.93
N ASN A 77 13.89 3.40 21.87
CA ASN A 77 13.31 4.75 21.92
C ASN A 77 11.78 4.72 21.86
N GLU A 78 11.14 5.08 22.97
CA GLU A 78 9.67 5.18 23.14
C GLU A 78 8.97 6.17 22.17
N ASN A 79 9.74 6.99 21.42
CA ASN A 79 9.21 8.03 20.52
C ASN A 79 9.24 7.67 19.02
N GLY A 80 9.48 6.41 18.67
CA GLY A 80 9.76 5.96 17.29
C GLY A 80 8.69 6.29 16.24
N THR A 81 7.41 6.43 16.59
CA THR A 81 6.32 6.68 15.62
C THR A 81 5.91 8.16 15.51
N VAL A 82 6.20 8.95 16.55
CA VAL A 82 5.75 10.35 16.68
C VAL A 82 6.30 11.22 15.54
N TRP A 83 7.52 10.96 15.08
CA TRP A 83 8.14 11.78 14.05
C TRP A 83 7.54 11.58 12.65
N ILE A 84 7.13 10.35 12.27
CA ILE A 84 6.44 10.10 11.00
C ILE A 84 5.13 10.86 10.99
N TYR A 85 4.39 10.75 12.09
CA TYR A 85 3.14 11.47 12.28
C TYR A 85 3.33 12.99 12.10
N GLU A 86 4.34 13.58 12.76
CA GLU A 86 4.67 15.01 12.61
C GLU A 86 5.08 15.41 11.19
N ILE A 87 5.87 14.58 10.50
CA ILE A 87 6.27 14.82 9.11
C ILE A 87 5.03 14.83 8.21
N LEU A 88 4.18 13.80 8.33
CA LEU A 88 2.97 13.69 7.52
C LEU A 88 2.03 14.88 7.76
N GLN A 89 1.88 15.35 9.01
CA GLN A 89 1.09 16.55 9.30
C GLN A 89 1.63 17.83 8.63
N ARG A 90 2.95 17.93 8.43
CA ARG A 90 3.59 19.12 7.84
C ARG A 90 3.68 19.06 6.31
N THR A 91 3.43 17.91 5.70
CA THR A 91 3.65 17.64 4.27
C THR A 91 2.35 17.70 3.45
N THR A 92 1.64 18.83 3.54
CA THR A 92 0.30 19.03 2.95
C THR A 92 0.21 19.00 1.42
N ARG A 93 1.35 18.97 0.71
CA ARG A 93 1.44 18.92 -0.76
C ARG A 93 1.84 17.56 -1.31
N LEU A 94 1.94 16.54 -0.46
CA LEU A 94 2.31 15.20 -0.92
C LEU A 94 1.31 14.67 -1.92
N VAL A 95 1.85 14.11 -2.99
CA VAL A 95 1.17 13.35 -4.03
C VAL A 95 1.57 11.87 -3.92
N HIS A 96 2.84 11.60 -3.62
CA HIS A 96 3.37 10.26 -3.44
C HIS A 96 4.09 10.13 -2.09
N CYS A 97 3.71 9.12 -1.32
CA CYS A 97 4.31 8.81 -0.03
C CYS A 97 4.62 7.32 0.05
N ASP A 98 5.88 6.98 0.30
CA ASP A 98 6.38 5.62 0.50
C ASP A 98 7.16 5.61 1.82
N ILE A 99 6.64 4.97 2.85
CA ILE A 99 7.23 5.03 4.19
C ILE A 99 7.31 3.66 4.84
N GLU A 100 8.37 3.47 5.62
CA GLU A 100 8.47 2.37 6.58
C GLU A 100 7.97 2.86 7.95
N VAL A 101 6.91 2.24 8.45
CA VAL A 101 6.29 2.58 9.73
C VAL A 101 6.87 1.66 10.82
N PRO A 102 7.55 2.23 11.83
CA PRO A 102 7.99 1.47 13.00
C PRO A 102 6.81 0.96 13.80
N HIS A 103 7.07 0.01 14.70
CA HIS A 103 6.11 -0.41 15.71
C HIS A 103 5.53 0.79 16.46
N GLU A 104 4.20 0.82 16.60
CA GLU A 104 3.46 1.92 17.17
C GLU A 104 3.38 1.78 18.69
N PHE A 105 3.88 2.76 19.44
CA PHE A 105 3.84 2.73 20.91
C PHE A 105 2.83 3.70 21.53
N GLU A 106 2.40 4.73 20.80
CA GLU A 106 1.26 5.61 21.09
C GLU A 106 1.27 6.72 20.03
N LEU A 107 0.20 6.86 19.25
CA LEU A 107 0.10 7.96 18.27
C LEU A 107 -0.48 9.22 18.93
N PRO A 108 0.03 10.41 18.59
CA PRO A 108 -0.58 11.66 19.03
C PRO A 108 -2.04 11.76 18.58
N ILE A 109 -2.89 12.35 19.42
CA ILE A 109 -4.28 12.63 19.07
C ILE A 109 -4.31 13.73 18.00
N GLY A 110 -4.83 13.39 16.82
CA GLY A 110 -5.08 14.37 15.76
C GLY A 110 -5.27 13.72 14.39
N GLU A 111 -5.69 14.51 13.42
CA GLU A 111 -5.84 14.07 12.03
C GLU A 111 -4.58 14.46 11.22
N ILE A 112 -4.22 13.61 10.26
CA ILE A 112 -3.18 13.88 9.25
C ILE A 112 -3.90 14.24 7.94
N SER A 113 -3.89 15.51 7.57
CA SER A 113 -4.54 15.98 6.33
C SER A 113 -3.58 15.93 5.15
N LEU A 114 -3.85 15.04 4.19
CA LEU A 114 -3.06 14.83 2.98
C LEU A 114 -3.97 14.96 1.73
N PRO A 115 -4.47 16.18 1.43
CA PRO A 115 -5.55 16.39 0.46
C PRO A 115 -5.17 16.07 -1.00
N LEU A 116 -3.88 16.07 -1.33
CA LEU A 116 -3.36 15.85 -2.68
C LEU A 116 -2.74 14.45 -2.86
N LEU A 117 -2.72 13.63 -1.82
CA LEU A 117 -2.04 12.34 -1.85
C LEU A 117 -2.78 11.39 -2.78
N GLU A 118 -2.11 10.94 -3.84
CA GLU A 118 -2.65 9.99 -4.83
C GLU A 118 -2.15 8.57 -4.58
N THR A 119 -0.91 8.42 -4.09
CA THR A 119 -0.28 7.13 -3.79
C THR A 119 0.27 7.11 -2.38
N LEU A 120 -0.17 6.11 -1.60
CA LEU A 120 0.37 5.80 -0.29
C LEU A 120 0.91 4.36 -0.28
N SER A 121 2.18 4.21 0.06
CA SER A 121 2.78 2.91 0.32
C SER A 121 3.37 2.85 1.72
N MET A 122 3.06 1.77 2.42
CA MET A 122 3.49 1.54 3.79
C MET A 122 4.17 0.18 3.88
N ASN A 123 5.36 0.17 4.47
CA ASN A 123 6.05 -1.04 4.88
C ASN A 123 6.09 -1.11 6.41
N HIS A 124 5.88 -2.28 6.99
CA HIS A 124 5.98 -2.47 8.44
C HIS A 124 7.32 -3.11 8.76
N GLY A 125 8.09 -2.48 9.65
CA GLY A 125 9.31 -3.08 10.18
C GLY A 125 8.99 -4.36 10.97
N PHE A 126 9.92 -5.33 10.94
CA PHE A 126 9.77 -6.72 11.40
C PHE A 126 8.87 -7.03 12.63
N GLN A 127 8.14 -8.16 12.51
CA GLN A 127 7.78 -9.16 13.53
C GLN A 127 6.81 -8.84 14.68
N TYR A 128 6.21 -7.66 14.77
CA TYR A 128 5.27 -7.38 15.88
C TYR A 128 3.86 -6.99 15.43
N LEU A 129 2.91 -7.73 15.98
CA LEU A 129 1.50 -7.98 15.59
C LEU A 129 0.52 -6.80 15.76
N LEU A 130 1.00 -5.55 15.85
CA LEU A 130 0.08 -4.42 16.03
C LEU A 130 -0.26 -3.78 14.67
N PRO A 131 -1.55 -3.79 14.27
CA PRO A 131 -1.96 -3.13 13.05
C PRO A 131 -1.71 -1.63 13.15
N SER A 132 -1.36 -1.00 12.03
CA SER A 132 -1.05 0.43 11.98
C SER A 132 -2.28 1.28 12.31
N ILE A 133 -2.32 1.87 13.50
CA ILE A 133 -3.33 2.85 13.90
C ILE A 133 -3.15 4.12 13.05
N LEU A 134 -1.97 4.35 12.45
CA LEU A 134 -1.70 5.48 11.55
C LEU A 134 -2.77 5.63 10.45
N LEU A 135 -3.29 4.52 9.91
CA LEU A 135 -4.34 4.54 8.89
C LEU A 135 -5.65 5.18 9.37
N GLU A 136 -5.97 5.13 10.66
CA GLU A 136 -7.17 5.78 11.22
C GLU A 136 -7.09 7.31 11.20
N HIS A 137 -5.87 7.84 11.22
CA HIS A 137 -5.58 9.26 11.31
C HIS A 137 -5.39 9.92 9.94
N ILE A 138 -5.15 9.16 8.87
CA ILE A 138 -4.90 9.70 7.53
C ILE A 138 -6.22 10.10 6.85
N ASN A 139 -6.31 11.37 6.47
CA ASN A 139 -7.36 11.90 5.61
C ASN A 139 -6.78 12.27 4.25
N ALA A 140 -6.96 11.37 3.27
CA ALA A 140 -6.43 11.47 1.92
C ALA A 140 -7.53 11.30 0.86
N PRO A 141 -8.40 12.31 0.66
CA PRO A 141 -9.54 12.20 -0.25
C PRO A 141 -9.18 11.99 -1.73
N ALA A 142 -7.96 12.36 -2.13
CA ALA A 142 -7.44 12.16 -3.49
C ALA A 142 -6.77 10.78 -3.68
N LEU A 143 -6.68 9.94 -2.64
CA LEU A 143 -5.94 8.69 -2.69
C LEU A 143 -6.57 7.74 -3.70
N ARG A 144 -5.74 7.25 -4.63
CA ARG A 144 -6.13 6.33 -5.70
C ARG A 144 -5.46 4.97 -5.54
N ARG A 145 -4.24 4.93 -5.02
CA ARG A 145 -3.43 3.72 -4.86
C ARG A 145 -2.96 3.57 -3.42
N PHE A 146 -3.29 2.44 -2.79
CA PHE A 146 -2.76 2.04 -1.50
C PHE A 146 -1.98 0.74 -1.61
N VAL A 147 -0.80 0.70 -1.01
CA VAL A 147 0.14 -0.42 -1.08
C VAL A 147 0.63 -0.76 0.33
N SER A 148 0.20 -1.90 0.86
CA SER A 148 0.74 -2.48 2.11
C SER A 148 1.80 -3.53 1.77
N ARG A 149 3.02 -3.32 2.27
CA ARG A 149 4.17 -4.20 2.03
C ARG A 149 4.47 -5.17 3.17
N ASN A 150 3.61 -5.24 4.18
CA ASN A 150 3.81 -6.17 5.30
C ASN A 150 3.59 -7.62 4.83
N PRO A 151 4.63 -8.47 4.78
CA PRO A 151 4.48 -9.86 4.35
C PRO A 151 3.86 -10.74 5.45
N ASP A 152 3.88 -10.28 6.69
CA ASP A 152 3.56 -11.13 7.85
C ASP A 152 2.08 -11.06 8.24
N ASP A 153 1.39 -9.95 7.96
CA ASP A 153 0.01 -9.74 8.42
C ASP A 153 -0.83 -8.83 7.52
N HIS A 154 -2.15 -8.99 7.64
CA HIS A 154 -3.14 -8.13 7.04
C HIS A 154 -3.08 -6.72 7.65
N PRO A 155 -3.10 -5.64 6.84
CA PRO A 155 -3.11 -4.29 7.39
C PRO A 155 -4.42 -4.02 8.14
N GLY A 156 -4.35 -3.67 9.42
CA GLY A 156 -5.54 -3.27 10.16
C GLY A 156 -6.01 -1.87 9.77
N HIS A 157 -7.24 -1.54 10.18
CA HIS A 157 -7.83 -0.21 10.01
C HIS A 157 -8.03 0.26 8.54
N LEU A 158 -7.97 -0.65 7.56
CA LEU A 158 -8.36 -0.38 6.18
C LEU A 158 -9.75 0.30 6.05
N PRO A 159 -10.81 -0.10 6.80
CA PRO A 159 -12.11 0.56 6.71
C PRO A 159 -12.06 2.06 7.02
N ALA A 160 -11.20 2.47 7.96
CA ALA A 160 -11.02 3.87 8.32
C ALA A 160 -10.37 4.66 7.16
N LEU A 161 -9.37 4.05 6.51
CA LEU A 161 -8.75 4.62 5.32
C LEU A 161 -9.77 4.76 4.18
N PHE A 162 -10.55 3.70 3.89
CA PHE A 162 -11.56 3.69 2.82
C PHE A 162 -12.65 4.74 3.05
N ALA A 163 -13.11 4.90 4.29
CA ALA A 163 -14.11 5.91 4.64
C ALA A 163 -13.64 7.35 4.31
N ARG A 164 -12.34 7.60 4.43
CA ARG A 164 -11.71 8.92 4.17
C ARG A 164 -11.15 9.05 2.73
N SER A 165 -11.06 7.95 2.00
CA SER A 165 -10.40 7.82 0.70
C SER A 165 -11.34 7.21 -0.34
N GLN A 166 -12.48 7.87 -0.58
CA GLN A 166 -13.56 7.32 -1.42
C GLN A 166 -13.17 7.11 -2.89
N ASN A 167 -12.05 7.67 -3.33
CA ASN A 167 -11.52 7.55 -4.70
C ASN A 167 -10.49 6.41 -4.87
N LEU A 168 -10.31 5.56 -3.86
CA LEU A 168 -9.35 4.46 -3.91
C LEU A 168 -9.73 3.46 -5.01
N LYS A 169 -8.86 3.32 -6.01
CA LYS A 169 -9.06 2.44 -7.18
C LYS A 169 -8.19 1.20 -7.11
N GLU A 170 -7.03 1.28 -6.48
CA GLU A 170 -6.04 0.22 -6.52
C GLU A 170 -5.55 -0.12 -5.10
N LEU A 171 -5.63 -1.40 -4.76
CA LEU A 171 -5.24 -1.95 -3.47
C LEU A 171 -4.25 -3.10 -3.68
N TYR A 172 -3.07 -2.95 -3.09
CA TYR A 172 -2.00 -3.93 -3.17
C TYR A 172 -1.63 -4.38 -1.75
N LEU A 173 -1.70 -5.68 -1.51
CA LEU A 173 -1.47 -6.28 -0.21
C LEU A 173 -0.39 -7.34 -0.34
N ALA A 174 0.73 -7.16 0.37
CA ALA A 174 1.74 -8.20 0.50
C ALA A 174 1.17 -9.43 1.23
N CYS A 175 0.31 -9.23 2.23
CA CYS A 175 -0.40 -10.29 2.92
C CYS A 175 -1.86 -9.89 3.20
N ALA A 176 -2.79 -10.84 3.08
CA ALA A 176 -4.20 -10.62 3.40
C ALA A 176 -4.85 -11.79 4.12
N SER A 177 -5.70 -11.49 5.11
CA SER A 177 -6.64 -12.45 5.69
C SER A 177 -7.95 -12.41 4.90
N PRO A 178 -8.41 -13.50 4.26
CA PRO A 178 -9.56 -13.47 3.35
C PRO A 178 -10.84 -12.95 3.99
N LYS A 179 -11.12 -13.42 5.22
CA LYS A 179 -12.31 -13.02 5.98
C LYS A 179 -12.26 -11.55 6.37
N GLN A 180 -11.13 -11.07 6.88
CA GLN A 180 -10.98 -9.66 7.26
C GLN A 180 -11.06 -8.75 6.05
N LEU A 181 -10.37 -9.12 4.96
CA LEU A 181 -10.40 -8.38 3.70
C LEU A 181 -11.83 -8.27 3.14
N GLN A 182 -12.61 -9.36 3.20
CA GLN A 182 -14.00 -9.33 2.76
C GLN A 182 -14.82 -8.29 3.54
N GLU A 183 -14.65 -8.21 4.86
CA GLU A 183 -15.32 -7.21 5.70
C GLU A 183 -14.88 -5.79 5.35
N ASP A 184 -13.57 -5.58 5.21
CA ASP A 184 -13.01 -4.25 4.97
C ASP A 184 -13.47 -3.67 3.63
N LEU A 185 -13.48 -4.51 2.59
CA LEU A 185 -13.89 -4.15 1.24
C LEU A 185 -15.37 -3.77 1.11
N ARG A 186 -16.23 -4.09 2.09
CA ARG A 186 -17.66 -3.71 2.04
C ARG A 186 -17.87 -2.21 1.96
N THR A 187 -16.90 -1.44 2.46
CA THR A 187 -16.95 0.03 2.45
C THR A 187 -16.24 0.64 1.24
N CYS A 188 -15.56 -0.17 0.42
CA CYS A 188 -14.72 0.26 -0.70
C CYS A 188 -15.37 -0.11 -2.05
N THR A 189 -16.34 0.68 -2.51
CA THR A 189 -17.09 0.40 -3.75
C THR A 189 -16.38 0.90 -5.02
N SER A 190 -15.40 1.79 -4.88
CA SER A 190 -14.64 2.39 -5.99
C SER A 190 -13.46 1.55 -6.48
N LEU A 191 -13.16 0.43 -5.80
CA LEU A 191 -12.00 -0.40 -6.12
C LEU A 191 -12.12 -1.03 -7.53
N GLU A 192 -11.08 -0.85 -8.34
CA GLU A 192 -10.94 -1.37 -9.71
C GLU A 192 -9.89 -2.48 -9.79
N THR A 193 -8.85 -2.41 -8.96
CA THR A 193 -7.71 -3.34 -8.94
C THR A 193 -7.42 -3.83 -7.53
N LEU A 194 -7.35 -5.15 -7.36
CA LEU A 194 -6.93 -5.80 -6.13
C LEU A 194 -5.79 -6.79 -6.42
N ARG A 195 -4.66 -6.61 -5.74
CA ARG A 195 -3.51 -7.51 -5.82
C ARG A 195 -3.14 -8.03 -4.45
N ILE A 196 -2.99 -9.34 -4.33
CA ILE A 196 -2.67 -10.02 -3.08
C ILE A 196 -1.50 -10.97 -3.33
N PHE A 197 -0.36 -10.70 -2.71
CA PHE A 197 0.81 -11.55 -2.88
C PHE A 197 0.71 -12.82 -2.04
N ALA A 198 0.51 -12.67 -0.74
CA ALA A 198 0.33 -13.76 0.21
C ALA A 198 -1.08 -13.76 0.82
N ILE A 199 -1.63 -14.95 1.05
CA ILE A 199 -2.77 -15.12 1.96
C ILE A 199 -2.19 -15.57 3.30
N ALA A 200 -2.52 -14.83 4.36
CA ALA A 200 -2.10 -15.18 5.72
C ALA A 200 -2.55 -16.61 6.02
N GLU A 201 -1.70 -17.41 6.70
CA GLU A 201 -2.04 -18.78 7.09
C GLU A 201 -3.30 -18.78 7.97
N SER A 202 -4.46 -18.91 7.33
CA SER A 202 -5.72 -19.06 8.05
C SER A 202 -5.75 -20.45 8.66
N GLN A 203 -6.28 -20.54 9.87
CA GLN A 203 -6.59 -21.83 10.49
C GLN A 203 -7.64 -22.63 9.68
N SER A 204 -8.30 -22.00 8.69
CA SER A 204 -9.27 -22.65 7.84
C SER A 204 -9.18 -22.23 6.36
N LEU A 205 -8.79 -23.17 5.52
CA LEU A 205 -8.87 -23.07 4.05
C LEU A 205 -10.30 -22.77 3.53
N THR A 206 -11.33 -22.97 4.36
CA THR A 206 -12.73 -22.71 4.00
C THR A 206 -13.05 -21.23 3.81
N GLU A 207 -12.15 -20.31 4.19
CA GLU A 207 -12.37 -18.86 4.11
C GLU A 207 -12.01 -18.26 2.74
N HIS A 208 -11.35 -19.00 1.84
CA HIS A 208 -10.90 -18.48 0.55
C HIS A 208 -12.06 -18.34 -0.44
N ALA A 209 -12.91 -19.37 -0.53
CA ALA A 209 -14.05 -19.40 -1.45
C ALA A 209 -15.11 -18.31 -1.18
N PRO A 210 -15.51 -18.01 0.07
CA PRO A 210 -16.45 -16.93 0.38
C PRO A 210 -16.03 -15.55 -0.14
N LEU A 211 -14.73 -15.20 -0.03
CA LEU A 211 -14.21 -13.94 -0.56
C LEU A 211 -14.43 -13.84 -2.07
N LEU A 212 -14.02 -14.87 -2.83
CA LEU A 212 -14.18 -14.86 -4.28
C LEU A 212 -15.65 -14.85 -4.71
N GLN A 213 -16.50 -15.61 -4.01
CA GLN A 213 -17.93 -15.63 -4.26
C GLN A 213 -18.56 -14.24 -4.07
N ALA A 214 -18.09 -13.46 -3.09
CA ALA A 214 -18.58 -12.11 -2.82
C ALA A 214 -18.37 -11.15 -3.99
N PHE A 215 -17.34 -11.33 -4.82
CA PHE A 215 -17.11 -10.51 -6.03
C PHE A 215 -18.08 -10.82 -7.17
N THR A 216 -18.77 -11.96 -7.11
CA THR A 216 -19.55 -12.50 -8.24
C THR A 216 -21.05 -12.30 -8.12
N SER A 217 -21.54 -11.81 -6.96
CA SER A 217 -22.91 -11.98 -6.47
C SER A 217 -23.99 -12.18 -7.56
N HIS A 218 -24.69 -13.32 -7.47
CA HIS A 218 -25.90 -13.67 -8.23
C HIS A 218 -27.14 -13.74 -7.30
N SER A 219 -27.13 -13.04 -6.16
CA SER A 219 -28.25 -12.97 -5.21
C SER A 219 -28.84 -11.55 -5.15
N GLU A 220 -29.83 -11.30 -4.29
CA GLU A 220 -30.40 -9.96 -4.04
C GLU A 220 -29.38 -8.95 -3.46
N LEU A 221 -28.16 -9.39 -3.09
CA LEU A 221 -27.11 -8.54 -2.56
C LEU A 221 -26.18 -8.04 -3.68
N GLU A 222 -25.82 -6.75 -3.63
CA GLU A 222 -24.81 -6.18 -4.52
C GLU A 222 -23.46 -6.92 -4.38
N PRO A 223 -22.72 -7.11 -5.49
CA PRO A 223 -21.39 -7.70 -5.43
C PRO A 223 -20.43 -6.81 -4.64
N LEU A 224 -19.52 -7.45 -3.92
CA LEU A 224 -18.39 -6.78 -3.28
C LEU A 224 -17.54 -6.11 -4.36
N CYS A 225 -17.21 -4.82 -4.17
CA CYS A 225 -16.44 -4.02 -5.14
C CYS A 225 -16.99 -4.17 -6.58
N PRO A 226 -18.17 -3.61 -6.90
CA PRO A 226 -18.84 -3.80 -8.19
C PRO A 226 -18.00 -3.33 -9.39
N ASN A 227 -17.06 -2.41 -9.17
CA ASN A 227 -16.16 -1.87 -10.20
C ASN A 227 -14.85 -2.66 -10.35
N LEU A 228 -14.66 -3.75 -9.61
CA LEU A 228 -13.42 -4.53 -9.64
C LEU A 228 -13.26 -5.21 -11.01
N ILE A 229 -12.20 -4.87 -11.73
CA ILE A 229 -11.90 -5.35 -13.09
C ILE A 229 -10.55 -6.06 -13.18
N SER A 230 -9.69 -5.91 -12.18
CA SER A 230 -8.42 -6.65 -12.05
C SER A 230 -8.32 -7.30 -10.67
N PHE A 231 -8.11 -8.61 -10.65
CA PHE A 231 -7.81 -9.36 -9.43
C PHE A 231 -6.63 -10.29 -9.66
N ARG A 232 -5.59 -10.15 -8.82
CA ARG A 232 -4.44 -11.06 -8.81
C ARG A 232 -4.19 -11.61 -7.41
N CYS A 233 -4.06 -12.92 -7.30
CA CYS A 233 -3.64 -13.61 -6.09
C CYS A 233 -2.52 -14.59 -6.43
N TRP A 234 -1.33 -14.41 -5.85
CA TRP A 234 -0.17 -15.29 -6.06
C TRP A 234 -0.15 -16.49 -5.12
N SER A 235 -0.92 -16.46 -4.04
CA SER A 235 -1.10 -17.63 -3.19
C SER A 235 -2.15 -18.58 -3.75
N PRO A 236 -1.89 -19.90 -3.72
CA PRO A 236 -2.90 -20.91 -4.04
C PRO A 236 -4.12 -20.78 -3.13
N LEU A 237 -5.32 -20.88 -3.72
CA LEU A 237 -6.58 -20.76 -3.02
C LEU A 237 -7.31 -22.10 -2.97
N ALA A 238 -7.96 -22.40 -1.83
CA ALA A 238 -8.85 -23.55 -1.73
C ALA A 238 -10.24 -23.17 -2.26
N ILE A 239 -10.47 -23.40 -3.56
CA ILE A 239 -11.68 -22.99 -4.27
C ILE A 239 -12.21 -24.13 -5.13
N SER A 240 -13.53 -24.20 -5.31
CA SER A 240 -14.16 -25.22 -6.14
C SER A 240 -14.33 -24.76 -7.59
N VAL A 241 -14.52 -25.72 -8.49
CA VAL A 241 -14.84 -25.48 -9.90
C VAL A 241 -16.05 -24.56 -10.07
N GLU A 242 -17.09 -24.67 -9.21
CA GLU A 242 -18.26 -23.79 -9.27
C GLU A 242 -17.92 -22.34 -8.96
N VAL A 243 -16.98 -22.08 -8.03
CA VAL A 243 -16.53 -20.72 -7.73
C VAL A 243 -15.80 -20.13 -8.92
N VAL A 244 -14.90 -20.90 -9.54
CA VAL A 244 -14.19 -20.50 -10.75
C VAL A 244 -15.19 -20.14 -11.85
N ARG A 245 -16.15 -21.02 -12.15
CA ARG A 245 -17.17 -20.77 -13.19
C ARG A 245 -17.97 -19.49 -12.92
N LYS A 246 -18.38 -19.24 -11.68
CA LYS A 246 -19.09 -18.00 -11.31
C LYS A 246 -18.21 -16.76 -11.48
N LEU A 247 -16.93 -16.87 -11.10
CA LEU A 247 -15.97 -15.78 -11.19
C LEU A 247 -15.74 -15.34 -12.63
N TYR A 248 -15.44 -16.29 -13.51
CA TYR A 248 -15.24 -16.01 -14.94
C TYR A 248 -16.56 -15.68 -15.66
N GLY A 249 -17.68 -16.24 -15.20
CA GLY A 249 -19.02 -15.96 -15.74
C GLY A 249 -19.51 -14.52 -15.48
N ARG A 250 -18.89 -13.77 -14.56
CA ARG A 250 -19.19 -12.34 -14.34
C ARG A 250 -19.09 -11.50 -15.62
N ASN A 251 -18.21 -11.90 -16.56
CA ASN A 251 -18.01 -11.21 -17.84
C ASN A 251 -19.23 -11.29 -18.76
N GLU A 252 -20.04 -12.34 -18.63
CA GLU A 252 -21.20 -12.57 -19.50
C GLU A 252 -22.46 -11.88 -18.98
N ALA A 253 -22.51 -11.58 -17.69
CA ALA A 253 -23.71 -11.06 -17.01
C ALA A 253 -23.83 -9.52 -17.03
N TYR A 254 -22.74 -8.79 -17.24
CA TYR A 254 -22.74 -7.32 -17.23
C TYR A 254 -22.47 -6.74 -18.63
N ASP A 255 -23.28 -5.76 -19.05
CA ASP A 255 -23.11 -5.02 -20.31
C ASP A 255 -21.66 -4.56 -20.52
N ALA A 256 -20.99 -5.09 -21.56
CA ALA A 256 -19.77 -4.70 -22.29
C ALA A 256 -18.62 -3.88 -21.63
N GLY A 257 -18.62 -3.60 -20.34
CA GLY A 257 -17.67 -2.68 -19.68
C GLY A 257 -17.29 -3.03 -18.24
N HIS A 258 -17.91 -4.05 -17.63
CA HIS A 258 -17.69 -4.44 -16.23
C HIS A 258 -17.13 -5.88 -16.05
N GLY A 259 -16.60 -6.47 -17.13
CA GLY A 259 -15.88 -7.73 -17.06
C GLY A 259 -14.43 -7.60 -16.57
N TRP A 260 -13.84 -8.71 -16.17
CA TRP A 260 -12.43 -8.87 -15.88
C TRP A 260 -11.58 -8.44 -17.08
N LYS A 261 -10.71 -7.45 -16.86
CA LYS A 261 -9.60 -7.14 -17.75
C LYS A 261 -8.36 -7.96 -17.42
N ASP A 262 -8.28 -8.46 -16.19
CA ASP A 262 -7.15 -9.21 -15.68
C ASP A 262 -7.58 -10.05 -14.48
N LEU A 263 -7.38 -11.36 -14.54
CA LEU A 263 -7.74 -12.28 -13.48
C LEU A 263 -6.66 -13.36 -13.37
N THR A 264 -5.89 -13.31 -12.29
CA THR A 264 -4.84 -14.28 -11.99
C THR A 264 -5.12 -14.91 -10.64
N ILE A 265 -5.39 -16.20 -10.64
CA ILE A 265 -5.61 -16.99 -9.43
C ILE A 265 -4.98 -18.37 -9.62
N GLU A 266 -4.51 -18.95 -8.53
CA GLU A 266 -4.10 -20.35 -8.48
C GLU A 266 -5.00 -21.10 -7.50
N SER A 267 -5.30 -22.36 -7.81
CA SER A 267 -6.12 -23.25 -6.99
C SER A 267 -5.28 -24.38 -6.42
N MET A 268 -5.56 -24.75 -5.16
CA MET A 268 -5.04 -25.98 -4.54
C MET A 268 -5.78 -27.25 -5.01
N ASP A 269 -6.95 -27.08 -5.60
CA ASP A 269 -7.77 -28.17 -6.17
C ASP A 269 -7.49 -28.30 -7.67
N ASP A 270 -7.07 -29.50 -8.09
CA ASP A 270 -6.64 -29.79 -9.47
C ASP A 270 -7.76 -29.58 -10.49
N ASP A 271 -9.00 -29.95 -10.16
CA ASP A 271 -10.15 -29.79 -11.05
C ASP A 271 -10.46 -28.29 -11.26
N ALA A 272 -10.41 -27.51 -10.19
CA ALA A 272 -10.57 -26.06 -10.26
C ALA A 272 -9.39 -25.40 -11.01
N GLN A 273 -8.16 -25.91 -10.86
CA GLN A 273 -6.99 -25.42 -11.58
C GLN A 273 -7.07 -25.71 -13.09
N GLU A 274 -7.54 -26.89 -13.49
CA GLU A 274 -7.79 -27.22 -14.89
C GLU A 274 -8.85 -26.28 -15.49
N GLU A 275 -9.93 -26.02 -14.74
CA GLU A 275 -11.00 -25.11 -15.18
C GLU A 275 -10.48 -23.67 -15.32
N ILE A 276 -9.62 -23.20 -14.41
CA ILE A 276 -8.92 -21.91 -14.54
C ILE A 276 -8.13 -21.89 -15.84
N GLY A 277 -7.27 -22.89 -16.08
CA GLY A 277 -6.45 -22.97 -17.30
C GLY A 277 -7.28 -22.91 -18.58
N ARG A 278 -8.47 -23.53 -18.58
CA ARG A 278 -9.40 -23.49 -19.71
C ARG A 278 -10.03 -22.11 -19.92
N LEU A 279 -10.40 -21.40 -18.86
CA LEU A 279 -11.13 -20.13 -18.92
C LEU A 279 -10.22 -18.90 -19.05
N SER A 280 -8.99 -18.96 -18.51
CA SER A 280 -7.99 -17.88 -18.59
C SER A 280 -7.62 -17.53 -20.03
N LEU A 281 -7.74 -18.47 -20.97
CA LEU A 281 -7.50 -18.23 -22.40
C LEU A 281 -8.44 -17.16 -23.00
N GLY A 282 -9.57 -16.86 -22.34
CA GLY A 282 -10.54 -15.86 -22.76
C GLY A 282 -10.33 -14.46 -22.18
N ILE A 283 -9.43 -14.28 -21.20
CA ILE A 283 -9.14 -12.98 -20.60
C ILE A 283 -7.79 -12.51 -21.15
N PRO A 284 -7.72 -11.36 -21.83
CA PRO A 284 -6.44 -10.83 -22.28
C PRO A 284 -5.55 -10.59 -21.05
N THR A 285 -4.36 -11.19 -21.00
CA THR A 285 -3.37 -10.76 -20.04
C THR A 285 -3.04 -9.32 -20.35
N LEU A 286 -3.23 -8.42 -19.39
CA LEU A 286 -2.61 -7.10 -19.45
C LEU A 286 -1.10 -7.33 -19.35
N ASP A 287 -0.46 -7.51 -20.51
CA ASP A 287 0.99 -7.41 -20.69
C ASP A 287 1.36 -5.93 -20.46
N GLY A 288 1.28 -5.50 -19.21
CA GLY A 288 1.73 -4.20 -18.74
C GLY A 288 3.25 -4.20 -18.68
N ILE A 289 3.85 -3.09 -19.11
CA ILE A 289 5.23 -2.74 -18.78
C ILE A 289 5.36 -2.87 -17.25
N PRO A 290 6.34 -3.62 -16.71
CA PRO A 290 6.52 -3.74 -15.26
C PRO A 290 6.54 -2.33 -14.65
N ASP A 291 5.57 -2.05 -13.78
CA ASP A 291 5.53 -0.79 -13.03
C ASP A 291 6.82 -0.75 -12.19
N VAL A 292 7.51 0.40 -12.12
CA VAL A 292 8.74 0.48 -11.30
C VAL A 292 8.39 0.38 -9.81
N ASP A 293 7.11 0.58 -9.48
CA ASP A 293 6.50 0.30 -8.18
C ASP A 293 5.70 -1.03 -8.17
N ASP A 294 5.88 -1.91 -9.16
CA ASP A 294 5.23 -3.22 -9.21
C ASP A 294 5.75 -4.08 -8.05
N PRO A 295 4.88 -4.56 -7.14
CA PRO A 295 5.25 -5.55 -6.15
C PRO A 295 5.87 -6.82 -6.75
N ASP A 296 5.66 -7.08 -8.04
CA ASP A 296 6.31 -8.15 -8.80
C ASP A 296 7.85 -7.98 -8.90
N THR A 297 8.41 -6.86 -8.43
CA THR A 297 9.85 -6.58 -8.33
C THR A 297 10.42 -6.62 -6.90
N TRP A 298 9.60 -6.96 -5.89
CA TRP A 298 10.05 -7.03 -4.49
C TRP A 298 10.73 -8.36 -4.15
#